data_AF-A0A0N4WS90-F1
#
_entry.id   AF-A0A0N4WS90-F1
#
_cell.length_a   1.000
_cell.length_b   1.000
_cell.length_c   1.000
_cell.angle_alpha   90.00
_cell.angle_beta   90.00
_cell.angle_gamma   90.00
#
_symmetry.space_group_name_H-M   'P 1'
#
loop_
_entity.id
_entity.type
_entity.pdbx_description
1 polymer ?
#
loop_
_entity_poly.entity_id
_entity_poly.type
_entity_poly.pdbx_seq_one_letter_code
_entity_poly.pdbx_strand_id
1 'polypeptide(L)'
;LVKNAFAPLMVFKFASRTAEVAKDENILCLCNFAYVPRNISQAFSDSYHLGNGLVDRALDELVRPYRSYGMREEEIVCVSAMIVLNPLARDLSSEAFDKILEMRNKIADTLYMIVKEARISQHPAICFGHILLSLPIVTMLANAMCENLQFAQVFSNAGEIPLLTDLFG
;
A
#
# COMPACT_ATOMS: atom_id res chain seq x y z
N LEU A 1 15.61 -2.89 -3.42
CA LEU A 1 14.59 -2.18 -2.60
C LEU A 1 13.42 -1.68 -3.43
N VAL A 2 13.59 -0.74 -4.38
CA VAL A 2 12.46 -0.16 -5.16
C VAL A 2 11.61 -1.22 -5.87
N LYS A 3 12.23 -2.16 -6.60
CA LYS A 3 11.51 -3.27 -7.27
C LYS A 3 10.68 -4.14 -6.30
N ASN A 4 11.10 -4.26 -5.05
CA ASN A 4 10.37 -5.05 -4.06
C ASN A 4 9.22 -4.25 -3.42
N ALA A 5 9.35 -2.92 -3.38
CA ALA A 5 8.45 -2.06 -2.62
C ALA A 5 7.41 -1.33 -3.48
N PHE A 6 7.56 -1.25 -4.81
CA PHE A 6 6.69 -0.39 -5.63
C PHE A 6 5.20 -0.74 -5.51
N ALA A 7 4.84 -2.03 -5.59
CA ALA A 7 3.46 -2.49 -5.50
C ALA A 7 2.86 -2.29 -4.10
N PRO A 8 3.50 -2.75 -3.00
CA PRO A 8 2.97 -2.49 -1.66
C PRO A 8 2.93 -1.00 -1.32
N LEU A 9 3.90 -0.21 -1.78
CA LEU A 9 3.89 1.23 -1.60
C LEU A 9 2.73 1.88 -2.36
N MET A 10 2.47 1.47 -3.61
CA MET A 10 1.35 1.95 -4.41
C MET A 10 0.02 1.66 -3.72
N VAL A 11 -0.19 0.41 -3.28
CA VAL A 11 -1.41 -0.01 -2.58
C VAL A 11 -1.62 0.77 -1.29
N PHE A 12 -0.56 0.85 -0.48
CA PHE A 12 -0.61 1.60 0.76
C PHE A 12 -0.92 3.08 0.53
N LYS A 13 -0.30 3.71 -0.49
CA LYS A 13 -0.47 5.13 -0.79
C LYS A 13 -1.88 5.48 -1.28
N PHE A 14 -2.44 4.73 -2.23
CA PHE A 14 -3.81 5.04 -2.65
C PHE A 14 -4.80 4.77 -1.50
N ALA A 15 -4.57 3.75 -0.67
CA ALA A 15 -5.50 3.40 0.41
C ALA A 15 -5.47 4.45 1.52
N SER A 16 -4.29 4.84 1.98
CA SER A 16 -4.11 5.91 2.97
C SER A 16 -4.61 7.25 2.44
N ARG A 17 -4.32 7.60 1.18
CA ARG A 17 -4.83 8.84 0.58
C ARG A 17 -6.34 8.85 0.47
N THR A 18 -6.95 7.76 0.01
CA THR A 18 -8.42 7.62 -0.08
C THR A 18 -9.07 7.75 1.30
N ALA A 19 -8.46 7.16 2.32
CA ALA A 19 -8.93 7.28 3.69
C ALA A 19 -8.90 8.73 4.20
N GLU A 20 -7.87 9.49 3.81
CA GLU A 20 -7.67 10.88 4.21
C GLU A 20 -8.62 11.86 3.49
N VAL A 21 -8.79 11.74 2.17
CA VAL A 21 -9.45 12.80 1.37
C VAL A 21 -10.87 12.50 0.94
N ALA A 22 -11.27 11.23 0.85
CA ALA A 22 -12.59 10.85 0.37
C ALA A 22 -13.50 10.44 1.52
N LYS A 23 -14.71 11.00 1.54
CA LYS A 23 -15.78 10.58 2.46
C LYS A 23 -16.62 9.43 1.89
N ASP A 24 -16.70 9.33 0.56
CA ASP A 24 -17.43 8.26 -0.10
C ASP A 24 -16.71 6.91 0.12
N GLU A 25 -17.47 5.89 0.51
CA GLU A 25 -17.01 4.53 0.77
C GLU A 25 -16.90 3.66 -0.49
N ASN A 26 -17.36 4.19 -1.63
CA ASN A 26 -17.43 3.49 -2.89
C ASN A 26 -16.45 4.02 -3.94
N ILE A 27 -15.49 4.86 -3.55
CA ILE A 27 -14.47 5.39 -4.46
C ILE A 27 -13.07 5.18 -3.90
N LEU A 28 -12.15 4.80 -4.79
CA LEU A 28 -10.72 4.72 -4.54
C LEU A 28 -10.03 5.88 -5.26
N CYS A 29 -9.31 6.73 -4.53
CA CYS A 29 -8.62 7.88 -5.11
C CYS A 29 -7.30 7.49 -5.79
N LEU A 30 -7.06 8.03 -6.97
CA LEU A 30 -5.77 7.96 -7.66
C LEU A 30 -4.93 9.22 -7.38
N CYS A 31 -3.67 9.20 -7.81
CA CYS A 31 -2.73 10.30 -7.57
C CYS A 31 -2.97 11.55 -8.44
N ASN A 32 -3.85 11.48 -9.43
CA ASN A 32 -4.09 12.52 -10.44
C ASN A 32 -5.50 13.15 -10.35
N PHE A 33 -6.08 13.24 -9.15
CA PHE A 33 -7.46 13.69 -8.90
C PHE A 33 -8.56 12.81 -9.52
N ALA A 34 -8.21 11.73 -10.22
CA ALA A 34 -9.17 10.73 -10.66
C ALA A 34 -9.51 9.75 -9.53
N TYR A 35 -10.57 8.97 -9.75
CA TYR A 35 -10.99 7.93 -8.84
C TYR A 35 -11.45 6.68 -9.60
N VAL A 36 -11.44 5.55 -8.91
CA VAL A 36 -11.95 4.27 -9.37
C VAL A 36 -13.20 3.93 -8.55
N PRO A 37 -14.38 3.78 -9.16
CA PRO A 37 -15.58 3.32 -8.46
C PRO A 37 -15.42 1.88 -7.96
N ARG A 38 -16.09 1.56 -6.86
CA ARG A 38 -16.32 0.17 -6.43
C ARG A 38 -17.05 -0.60 -7.55
N ASN A 39 -16.79 -1.90 -7.67
CA ASN A 39 -17.36 -2.74 -8.74
C ASN A 39 -17.03 -2.30 -10.18
N ILE A 40 -15.96 -1.54 -10.39
CA ILE A 40 -15.56 -1.09 -11.73
C ILE A 40 -15.37 -2.24 -12.72
N SER A 41 -14.99 -3.43 -12.24
CA SER A 41 -14.85 -4.63 -13.08
C SER A 41 -16.15 -5.03 -13.76
N GLN A 42 -17.32 -4.70 -13.20
CA GLN A 42 -18.62 -4.95 -13.82
C GLN A 42 -18.93 -4.00 -14.97
N ALA A 43 -18.23 -2.85 -15.05
CA ALA A 43 -18.43 -1.88 -16.11
C ALA A 43 -17.69 -2.23 -17.40
N PHE A 44 -16.77 -3.20 -17.35
CA PHE A 44 -15.99 -3.65 -18.49
C PHE A 44 -16.37 -5.07 -18.89
N SER A 45 -16.57 -5.31 -20.18
CA SER A 45 -16.84 -6.65 -20.73
C SER A 45 -15.62 -7.57 -20.69
N ASP A 46 -14.43 -6.98 -20.62
CA ASP A 46 -13.17 -7.69 -20.77
C ASP A 46 -12.65 -8.15 -19.40
N SER A 47 -12.39 -9.44 -19.25
CA SER A 47 -12.01 -10.11 -17.99
C SER A 47 -10.68 -9.61 -17.37
N TYR A 48 -9.94 -8.74 -18.06
CA TYR A 48 -8.61 -8.28 -17.68
C TYR A 48 -8.64 -7.05 -16.75
N HIS A 49 -9.80 -6.43 -16.51
CA HIS A 49 -9.92 -5.21 -15.71
C HIS A 49 -10.23 -5.50 -14.24
N LEU A 50 -9.19 -5.64 -13.41
CA LEU A 50 -9.30 -5.67 -11.94
C LEU A 50 -10.31 -6.73 -11.41
N GLY A 51 -10.51 -7.82 -12.16
CA GLY A 51 -11.55 -8.83 -11.90
C GLY A 51 -11.35 -9.62 -10.60
N ASN A 52 -10.17 -9.52 -9.96
CA ASN A 52 -9.87 -10.13 -8.68
C ASN A 52 -10.44 -9.37 -7.46
N GLY A 53 -11.26 -8.33 -7.69
CA GLY A 53 -11.90 -7.55 -6.64
C GLY A 53 -10.94 -6.66 -5.87
N LEU A 54 -9.79 -6.32 -6.44
CA LEU A 54 -8.76 -5.50 -5.78
C LEU A 54 -9.32 -4.21 -5.19
N VAL A 55 -10.21 -3.52 -5.92
CA VAL A 55 -10.79 -2.24 -5.49
C VAL A 55 -11.67 -2.43 -4.26
N ASP A 56 -12.63 -3.36 -4.31
CA ASP A 56 -13.52 -3.69 -3.20
C ASP A 56 -12.74 -4.08 -1.95
N ARG A 57 -11.75 -4.96 -2.13
CA ARG A 57 -10.87 -5.41 -1.04
C ARG A 57 -10.02 -4.29 -0.47
N ALA A 58 -9.46 -3.42 -1.31
CA ALA A 58 -8.73 -2.25 -0.83
C ALA A 58 -9.62 -1.31 -0.01
N LEU A 59 -10.86 -1.08 -0.45
CA LEU A 59 -11.82 -0.24 0.26
C LEU A 59 -12.20 -0.83 1.62
N ASP A 60 -12.47 -2.13 1.68
CA ASP A 60 -12.95 -2.80 2.89
C ASP A 60 -11.84 -3.20 3.86
N GLU A 61 -10.72 -3.72 3.36
CA GLU A 61 -9.62 -4.28 4.17
C GLU A 61 -8.55 -3.25 4.54
N LEU A 62 -8.44 -2.12 3.82
CA LEU A 62 -7.46 -1.05 4.12
C LEU A 62 -8.11 0.31 4.37
N VAL A 63 -8.88 0.85 3.42
CA VAL A 63 -9.41 2.22 3.53
C VAL A 63 -10.34 2.38 4.73
N ARG A 64 -11.30 1.46 4.92
CA ARG A 64 -12.22 1.49 6.07
C ARG A 64 -11.46 1.42 7.41
N PRO A 65 -10.52 0.47 7.63
CA PRO A 65 -9.67 0.49 8.82
C PRO A 65 -8.87 1.79 8.99
N TYR A 66 -8.25 2.31 7.93
CA TYR A 66 -7.44 3.52 8.01
C TYR A 66 -8.27 4.75 8.41
N ARG A 67 -9.54 4.82 7.96
CA ARG A 67 -10.51 5.82 8.41
C ARG A 67 -10.89 5.62 9.88
N SER A 68 -11.13 4.39 10.32
CA SER A 68 -11.67 4.12 11.67
C SER A 68 -10.73 4.53 12.80
N TYR A 69 -9.42 4.35 12.63
CA TYR A 69 -8.42 4.84 13.59
C TYR A 69 -7.76 6.17 13.18
N GLY A 70 -8.19 6.76 12.05
CA GLY A 70 -7.82 8.10 11.61
C GLY A 70 -6.34 8.26 11.28
N MET A 71 -5.79 7.38 10.43
CA MET A 71 -4.36 7.37 10.04
C MET A 71 -3.87 8.77 9.63
N ARG A 72 -2.74 9.22 10.19
CA ARG A 72 -2.21 10.58 9.96
C ARG A 72 -1.00 10.58 9.05
N GLU A 73 -0.68 11.74 8.48
CA GLU A 73 0.41 11.91 7.52
C GLU A 73 1.77 11.44 8.08
N GLU A 74 2.09 11.74 9.33
CA GLU A 74 3.36 11.38 9.96
C GLU A 74 3.52 9.86 10.07
N GLU A 75 2.41 9.16 10.33
CA GLU A 75 2.35 7.69 10.38
C GLU A 75 2.43 7.10 8.99
N ILE A 76 1.76 7.71 8.01
CA ILE A 76 1.83 7.32 6.60
C ILE A 76 3.27 7.39 6.11
N VAL A 77 4.03 8.43 6.48
CA VAL A 77 5.46 8.56 6.13
C VAL A 77 6.27 7.41 6.75
N CYS A 78 6.08 7.13 8.04
CA CYS A 78 6.79 6.03 8.71
C CYS A 78 6.49 4.67 8.08
N VAL A 79 5.21 4.37 7.84
CA VAL A 79 4.78 3.11 7.22
C VAL A 79 5.28 2.99 5.79
N SER A 80 5.27 4.09 5.02
CA SER A 80 5.88 4.12 3.68
C SER A 80 7.36 3.75 3.73
N ALA A 81 8.11 4.30 4.68
CA ALA A 81 9.52 3.99 4.87
C ALA A 81 9.73 2.53 5.28
N MET A 82 8.90 1.98 6.16
CA MET A 82 8.94 0.56 6.55
C MET A 82 8.68 -0.41 5.38
N ILE A 83 7.80 -0.04 4.46
CA ILE A 83 7.52 -0.82 3.23
C ILE A 83 8.74 -0.80 2.31
N VAL A 84 9.38 0.35 2.13
CA VAL A 84 10.56 0.50 1.25
C VAL A 84 11.79 -0.20 1.81
N LEU A 85 12.02 -0.07 3.12
CA LEU A 85 13.17 -0.63 3.82
C LEU A 85 12.91 -2.07 4.26
N ASN A 86 12.65 -2.94 3.28
CA ASN A 86 12.51 -4.37 3.53
C ASN A 86 13.89 -5.05 3.62
N PRO A 87 14.33 -5.51 4.81
CA PRO A 87 15.61 -6.21 4.96
C PRO A 87 15.62 -7.57 4.24
N LEU A 88 14.45 -8.13 3.93
CA LEU A 88 14.29 -9.41 3.23
C LEU A 88 14.14 -9.23 1.71
N ALA A 89 14.45 -8.04 1.17
CA ALA A 89 14.47 -7.86 -0.27
C ALA A 89 15.56 -8.75 -0.91
N ARG A 90 15.27 -9.25 -2.12
CA ARG A 90 16.22 -10.07 -2.88
C ARG A 90 17.53 -9.31 -3.15
N ASP A 91 18.62 -10.06 -3.25
CA ASP A 91 19.95 -9.60 -3.66
C ASP A 91 20.60 -8.54 -2.74
N LEU A 92 20.16 -8.46 -1.48
CA LEU A 92 20.83 -7.63 -0.48
C LEU A 92 22.12 -8.30 0.01
N SER A 93 23.19 -7.51 0.14
CA SER A 93 24.39 -7.93 0.87
C SER A 93 24.10 -8.01 2.38
N SER A 94 24.90 -8.78 3.12
CA SER A 94 24.78 -8.86 4.58
C SER A 94 24.91 -7.49 5.26
N GLU A 95 25.83 -6.65 4.77
CA GLU A 95 25.98 -5.28 5.29
C GLU A 95 24.73 -4.42 5.04
N ALA A 96 24.12 -4.55 3.86
CA ALA A 96 22.89 -3.83 3.54
C ALA A 96 21.73 -4.34 4.40
N PHE A 97 21.61 -5.66 4.61
CA PHE A 97 20.62 -6.26 5.50
C PHE A 97 20.68 -5.64 6.90
N ASP A 98 21.86 -5.61 7.52
CA ASP A 98 22.05 -5.09 8.88
C ASP A 98 21.69 -3.60 8.97
N LYS A 99 22.16 -2.80 8.01
CA LYS A 99 21.85 -1.35 7.93
C LYS A 99 20.35 -1.09 7.74
N ILE A 100 19.69 -1.86 6.88
CA ILE A 100 18.25 -1.72 6.63
C ILE A 100 17.46 -2.12 7.88
N LEU A 101 17.85 -3.21 8.56
CA LEU A 101 17.22 -3.65 9.79
C LEU A 101 17.34 -2.60 10.89
N GLU A 102 18.53 -2.03 11.07
CA GLU A 102 18.77 -0.95 12.03
C GLU A 102 17.87 0.27 11.74
N MET A 103 17.80 0.70 10.47
CA MET A 103 16.94 1.82 10.07
C MET A 103 15.45 1.51 10.28
N ARG A 104 15.01 0.28 9.98
CA ARG A 104 13.63 -0.14 10.18
C ARG A 104 13.24 -0.16 11.67
N ASN A 105 14.15 -0.55 12.55
CA ASN A 105 13.94 -0.48 14.00
C ASN A 105 13.75 0.98 14.46
N LYS A 106 14.62 1.90 14.02
CA LYS A 106 14.49 3.34 14.32
C LYS A 106 13.15 3.93 13.83
N ILE A 107 12.69 3.51 12.66
CA ILE A 107 11.39 3.95 12.12
C ILE A 107 10.23 3.37 12.93
N ALA A 108 10.31 2.11 13.36
CA ALA A 108 9.29 1.50 14.20
C ALA A 108 9.19 2.21 15.57
N ASP A 109 10.32 2.55 16.18
CA ASP A 109 10.37 3.34 17.41
C ASP A 109 9.77 4.74 17.19
N THR A 110 10.11 5.40 16.08
CA THR A 110 9.58 6.72 15.72
C THR A 110 8.05 6.67 15.53
N LEU A 111 7.55 5.66 14.82
CA LEU A 111 6.11 5.44 14.62
C LEU A 111 5.40 5.24 15.97
N TYR A 112 5.97 4.42 16.86
CA TYR A 112 5.40 4.22 18.18
C TYR A 112 5.34 5.52 18.99
N MET A 113 6.41 6.33 18.95
CA MET A 113 6.44 7.64 19.61
C MET A 113 5.41 8.60 19.04
N ILE A 114 5.20 8.64 17.71
CA ILE A 114 4.14 9.45 17.08
C ILE A 114 2.75 9.01 17.57
N VAL A 115 2.49 7.71 17.60
CA VAL A 115 1.21 7.16 18.06
C VAL A 115 0.98 7.42 19.55
N LYS A 116 2.04 7.37 20.36
CA LYS A 116 1.96 7.58 21.81
C LYS A 116 1.78 9.06 22.16
N GLU A 117 2.63 9.93 21.62
CA GLU A 117 2.72 11.32 22.05
C GLU A 117 1.78 12.24 21.25
N ALA A 118 1.66 12.03 19.93
CA ALA A 118 0.91 12.96 19.10
C ALA A 118 -0.59 12.64 18.99
N ARG A 119 -1.04 11.38 19.23
CA ARG A 119 -2.47 11.03 19.07
C ARG A 119 -3.34 11.29 20.30
N ILE A 120 -2.78 11.56 21.48
CA ILE A 120 -3.53 11.49 22.77
C ILE A 120 -4.43 10.23 22.79
N SER A 121 -3.93 9.11 22.27
CA SER A 121 -4.70 7.87 22.19
C SER A 121 -4.79 7.26 23.58
N GLN A 122 -5.98 6.82 23.99
CA GLN A 122 -6.16 6.09 25.25
C GLN A 122 -5.39 4.76 25.24
N HIS A 123 -5.15 4.18 24.06
CA HIS A 123 -4.45 2.89 23.90
C HIS A 123 -3.42 2.93 22.75
N PRO A 124 -2.25 3.59 22.93
CA PRO A 124 -1.24 3.72 21.88
C PRO A 124 -0.72 2.39 21.33
N ALA A 125 -0.53 1.38 22.18
CA ALA A 125 -0.05 0.07 21.78
C ALA A 125 -1.02 -0.66 20.84
N ILE A 126 -2.33 -0.55 21.09
CA ILE A 126 -3.36 -1.16 20.23
C ILE A 126 -3.36 -0.49 18.85
N CYS A 127 -3.30 0.84 18.82
CA CYS A 127 -3.24 1.61 17.58
C CYS A 127 -1.99 1.28 16.76
N PHE A 128 -0.81 1.23 17.40
CA PHE A 128 0.43 0.79 16.76
C PHE A 128 0.31 -0.63 16.20
N GLY A 129 -0.26 -1.56 16.98
CA GLY A 129 -0.54 -2.92 16.54
C GLY A 129 -1.43 -2.97 15.30
N HIS A 130 -2.53 -2.21 15.27
CA HIS A 130 -3.42 -2.13 14.10
C HIS A 130 -2.71 -1.65 12.84
N ILE A 131 -1.83 -0.65 12.96
CA ILE A 131 -1.03 -0.16 11.83
C ILE A 131 -0.13 -1.28 11.30
N LEU A 132 0.63 -1.94 12.17
CA LEU A 132 1.54 -3.01 11.78
C LEU A 132 0.82 -4.23 11.19
N LEU A 133 -0.33 -4.60 11.75
CA LEU A 133 -1.16 -5.71 11.27
C LEU A 133 -1.81 -5.44 9.91
N SER A 134 -1.78 -4.19 9.42
CA SER A 134 -2.23 -3.88 8.06
C SER A 134 -1.18 -4.21 6.98
N LEU A 135 0.11 -4.31 7.34
CA LEU A 135 1.19 -4.57 6.37
C LEU A 135 1.07 -5.90 5.61
N PRO A 136 0.67 -7.02 6.24
CA PRO A 136 0.38 -8.27 5.52
C PRO A 136 -0.75 -8.10 4.49
N ILE A 137 -1.80 -7.36 4.82
CA ILE A 137 -2.93 -7.08 3.91
C ILE A 137 -2.44 -6.25 2.72
N VAL A 138 -1.65 -5.20 2.98
CA VAL A 138 -0.99 -4.40 1.93
C VAL A 138 -0.19 -5.28 0.98
N THR A 139 0.58 -6.23 1.52
CA THR A 139 1.43 -7.14 0.73
C THR A 139 0.59 -8.10 -0.13
N MET A 140 -0.48 -8.66 0.44
CA MET A 140 -1.41 -9.52 -0.28
C MET A 140 -2.10 -8.77 -1.43
N LEU A 141 -2.60 -7.56 -1.19
CA LEU A 141 -3.23 -6.75 -2.24
C LEU A 141 -2.20 -6.23 -3.26
N ALA A 142 -0.95 -6.02 -2.86
CA ALA A 142 0.14 -5.70 -3.78
C ALA A 142 0.43 -6.83 -4.76
N ASN A 143 0.42 -8.09 -4.31
CA ASN A 143 0.57 -9.24 -5.20
C ASN A 143 -0.58 -9.32 -6.21
N ALA A 144 -1.82 -9.14 -5.74
CA ALA A 144 -3.00 -9.08 -6.59
C ALA A 144 -2.93 -7.91 -7.61
N MET A 145 -2.33 -6.78 -7.23
CA MET A 145 -2.08 -5.65 -8.13
C MET A 145 -0.99 -5.98 -9.16
N CYS A 146 0.10 -6.63 -8.76
CA CYS A 146 1.14 -7.09 -9.69
C CYS A 146 0.57 -8.05 -10.73
N GLU A 147 -0.26 -9.01 -10.32
CA GLU A 147 -0.94 -9.93 -11.24
C GLU A 147 -1.79 -9.15 -12.26
N ASN A 148 -2.64 -8.23 -11.79
CA ASN A 148 -3.47 -7.40 -12.67
C ASN A 148 -2.63 -6.58 -13.66
N LEU A 149 -1.51 -6.00 -13.21
CA LEU A 149 -0.62 -5.22 -14.08
C LEU A 149 0.10 -6.09 -15.11
N GLN A 150 0.54 -7.30 -14.73
CA GLN A 150 1.15 -8.25 -15.67
C GLN A 150 0.13 -8.73 -16.72
N PHE A 151 -1.10 -9.05 -16.30
CA PHE A 151 -2.20 -9.34 -17.22
C PHE A 151 -2.44 -8.17 -18.18
N ALA A 152 -2.51 -6.94 -17.65
CA ALA A 152 -2.69 -5.76 -18.49
C ALA A 152 -1.55 -5.56 -19.49
N GLN A 153 -0.28 -5.80 -19.10
CA GLN A 153 0.85 -5.69 -20.03
C GLN A 153 0.80 -6.72 -21.15
N VAL A 154 0.38 -7.95 -20.87
CA VAL A 154 0.32 -9.04 -21.86
C VAL A 154 -0.85 -8.87 -22.83
N PHE A 155 -2.01 -8.40 -22.35
CA PHE A 155 -3.26 -8.40 -23.10
C PHE A 155 -3.75 -7.02 -23.55
N SER A 156 -3.17 -5.93 -23.06
CA SER A 156 -3.62 -4.59 -23.44
C SER A 156 -3.10 -4.18 -24.81
N ASN A 157 -3.99 -3.64 -25.63
CA ASN A 157 -3.65 -2.98 -26.90
C ASN A 157 -2.91 -1.65 -26.70
N ALA A 158 -2.75 -1.17 -25.47
CA ALA A 158 -2.07 0.08 -25.14
C ALA A 158 -0.52 0.00 -25.23
N GLY A 159 0.03 -1.19 -25.47
CA GLY A 159 1.47 -1.43 -25.57
C GLY A 159 2.17 -1.59 -24.23
N GLU A 160 3.47 -1.93 -24.28
CA GLU A 160 4.29 -2.07 -23.08
C GLU A 160 4.52 -0.71 -22.40
N ILE A 161 4.35 -0.68 -21.07
CA ILE A 161 4.75 0.46 -20.24
C ILE A 161 6.19 0.19 -19.77
N PRO A 162 7.22 0.87 -20.32
CA PRO A 162 8.62 0.48 -20.12
C PRO A 162 9.03 0.40 -18.65
N LEU A 163 8.61 1.38 -17.85
CA LEU A 163 8.90 1.41 -16.42
C LEU A 163 8.28 0.23 -15.66
N LEU A 164 7.08 -0.19 -16.02
CA LEU A 164 6.45 -1.34 -15.37
C LEU A 164 7.16 -2.64 -15.77
N THR A 165 7.57 -2.77 -17.04
CA THR A 165 8.36 -3.91 -17.51
C THR A 165 9.67 -4.05 -16.72
N ASP A 166 10.38 -2.94 -16.50
CA ASP A 166 11.63 -2.92 -15.71
C ASP A 166 11.42 -3.22 -14.21
N LEU A 167 10.22 -2.93 -13.69
CA LEU A 167 9.85 -3.20 -12.29
C LEU A 167 9.42 -4.66 -12.06
N PHE A 168 8.88 -5.33 -13.08
CA PHE A 168 8.52 -6.75 -13.04
C PHE A 168 9.68 -7.70 -13.37
N GLY A 169 10.60 -7.29 -14.25
CA GLY A 169 11.82 -8.03 -14.60
C GLY A 169 12.89 -7.96 -13.51
#